data_AF-A0A6M0K5M8-F1
#
_entry.id   AF-A0A6M0K5M8-F1
#
_cell.length_a   1.000
_cell.length_b   1.000
_cell.length_c   1.000
_cell.angle_alpha   90.00
_cell.angle_beta   90.00
_cell.angle_gamma   90.00
#
_symmetry.space_group_name_H-M   'P 1'
#
loop_
_entity.id
_entity.type
_entity.pdbx_description
1 polymer ?
#
loop_
_entity_poly.entity_id
_entity_poly.type
_entity_poly.pdbx_seq_one_letter_code
_entity_poly.pdbx_strand_id
1 'polypeptide(L)'
;MLTALALSAVLASGPASADSTPTSRQVGLAAAALVGLPPHTDGADLGQRPPPPGPLERLKRMRAAKQACDGPCETPFGARIGIADGVEARSNCTSTCLRLDFSFVDPSSGEIRVAKKSPDPERLEYAGVTYQCVEYARRWWIRNLSLTFGDVPTAADIFDLTQGLRLPGREPVPLGRSLNGAGKRAPKRGDLVIYGPDPTDPEWRFGHVAVVVGVNPGQGWVELAEENYDNRRWRNPQAYARRIRLFAVGGRYTLIDVEPGRTQSPDGGRILGWVYPLDER
;
A
#
# COMPACT_ATOMS: atom_id res chain seq x y z
N MET A 1 22.17 -54.51 66.96
CA MET A 1 21.86 -54.16 68.35
C MET A 1 22.43 -52.78 68.64
N LEU A 2 21.60 -51.74 68.65
CA LEU A 2 21.63 -50.60 69.58
C LEU A 2 20.54 -49.61 69.17
N THR A 3 19.60 -49.45 70.08
CA THR A 3 18.49 -48.51 70.20
C THR A 3 18.94 -47.06 70.44
N ALA A 4 18.20 -46.08 69.92
CA ALA A 4 17.71 -44.88 70.64
C ALA A 4 17.05 -43.91 69.61
N LEU A 5 15.73 -43.68 69.65
CA LEU A 5 14.96 -42.76 70.52
C LEU A 5 15.19 -41.26 70.23
N ALA A 6 14.13 -40.59 69.75
CA ALA A 6 13.46 -39.43 70.39
C ALA A 6 12.55 -38.74 69.34
N LEU A 7 11.21 -38.76 69.46
CA LEU A 7 10.30 -38.00 70.34
C LEU A 7 9.75 -36.70 69.69
N SER A 8 8.47 -36.78 69.35
CA SER A 8 7.38 -35.81 69.59
C SER A 8 7.36 -34.41 68.95
N ALA A 9 6.45 -34.30 67.97
CA ALA A 9 5.28 -33.42 67.88
C ALA A 9 5.34 -31.94 68.34
N VAL A 10 5.06 -31.04 67.39
CA VAL A 10 4.28 -29.80 67.63
C VAL A 10 3.31 -29.59 66.45
N LEU A 11 2.02 -29.56 66.78
CA LEU A 11 0.93 -29.07 65.93
C LEU A 11 0.92 -27.54 65.97
N ALA A 12 0.86 -26.88 64.82
CA ALA A 12 0.43 -25.49 64.72
C ALA A 12 -0.50 -25.33 63.51
N SER A 13 -1.76 -25.10 63.83
CA SER A 13 -2.88 -24.71 62.98
C SER A 13 -2.73 -23.26 62.47
N GLY A 14 -3.03 -23.03 61.19
CA GLY A 14 -3.23 -21.71 60.59
C GLY A 14 -3.95 -21.84 59.23
N PRO A 15 -4.81 -20.89 58.84
CA PRO A 15 -6.08 -21.22 58.20
C PRO A 15 -6.09 -21.18 56.67
N ALA A 16 -6.95 -22.03 56.11
CA ALA A 16 -7.38 -22.02 54.72
C ALA A 16 -8.00 -20.67 54.36
N SER A 17 -7.44 -20.01 53.34
CA SER A 17 -8.01 -18.82 52.73
C SER A 17 -8.75 -19.20 51.45
N ALA A 18 -10.07 -19.10 51.55
CA ALA A 18 -11.04 -18.67 50.56
C ALA A 18 -10.87 -19.13 49.10
N ASP A 19 -11.73 -20.09 48.74
CA ASP A 19 -12.34 -20.22 47.42
C ASP A 19 -12.73 -18.86 46.83
N SER A 20 -12.18 -18.56 45.66
CA SER A 20 -12.80 -17.62 44.73
C SER A 20 -12.91 -18.30 43.37
N THR A 21 -14.13 -18.69 43.06
CA THR A 21 -14.62 -19.10 41.75
C THR A 21 -14.41 -17.96 40.75
N PRO A 22 -13.72 -18.16 39.61
CA PRO A 22 -13.83 -17.23 38.51
C PRO A 22 -15.10 -17.56 37.74
N THR A 23 -16.08 -16.69 37.91
CA THR A 23 -17.31 -16.59 37.12
C THR A 23 -16.99 -16.68 35.63
N SER A 24 -17.66 -17.61 34.95
CA SER A 24 -17.72 -17.74 33.50
C SER A 24 -18.38 -16.52 32.87
N ARG A 25 -17.64 -15.40 32.76
CA ARG A 25 -17.93 -14.40 31.75
C ARG A 25 -17.46 -14.96 30.42
N GLN A 26 -18.40 -15.57 29.69
CA GLN A 26 -18.32 -15.72 28.25
C GLN A 26 -18.01 -14.34 27.65
N VAL A 27 -16.72 -14.09 27.44
CA VAL A 27 -16.25 -13.07 26.52
C VAL A 27 -16.70 -13.55 25.16
N GLY A 28 -17.79 -12.96 24.66
CA GLY A 28 -18.15 -13.02 23.25
C GLY A 28 -16.97 -12.44 22.47
N LEU A 29 -16.04 -13.32 22.09
CA LEU A 29 -15.03 -13.01 21.10
C LEU A 29 -15.76 -12.64 19.82
N ALA A 30 -15.56 -11.39 19.43
CA ALA A 30 -16.11 -10.78 18.25
C ALA A 30 -16.09 -11.76 17.07
N ALA A 31 -17.25 -11.95 16.44
CA ALA A 31 -17.29 -12.32 15.04
C ALA A 31 -16.60 -11.17 14.28
N ALA A 32 -15.28 -11.28 14.10
CA ALA A 32 -14.54 -10.44 13.19
C ALA A 32 -15.20 -10.63 11.82
N ALA A 33 -15.80 -9.57 11.29
CA ALA A 33 -16.40 -9.59 9.98
C ALA A 33 -15.34 -10.05 8.97
N LEU A 34 -15.52 -11.26 8.44
CA LEU A 34 -14.92 -11.67 7.18
C LEU A 34 -15.53 -10.74 6.13
N VAL A 35 -14.90 -9.59 5.91
CA VAL A 35 -15.22 -8.76 4.75
C VAL A 35 -14.86 -9.61 3.54
N GLY A 36 -15.89 -9.99 2.77
CA GLY A 36 -15.68 -10.71 1.52
C GLY A 36 -14.72 -9.89 0.64
N LEU A 37 -13.76 -10.58 0.01
CA LEU A 37 -12.87 -9.93 -0.95
C LEU A 37 -13.70 -9.25 -2.05
N PRO A 38 -13.23 -8.12 -2.62
CA PRO A 38 -13.93 -7.46 -3.72
C PRO A 38 -14.24 -8.43 -4.89
N PRO A 39 -15.30 -8.20 -5.67
CA PRO A 39 -15.61 -9.02 -6.85
C PRO A 39 -14.43 -9.04 -7.83
N HIS A 40 -14.23 -10.12 -8.57
CA HIS A 40 -13.08 -10.31 -9.48
C HIS A 40 -11.72 -10.36 -8.78
N THR A 41 -11.68 -10.92 -7.58
CA THR A 41 -10.43 -11.23 -6.87
C THR A 41 -9.95 -12.63 -7.20
N ASP A 42 -8.75 -12.72 -7.78
CA ASP A 42 -8.05 -13.94 -8.13
C ASP A 42 -7.11 -14.36 -6.99
N GLY A 43 -7.25 -15.60 -6.51
CA GLY A 43 -6.42 -16.16 -5.44
C GLY A 43 -6.99 -16.04 -4.01
N ALA A 44 -8.32 -16.13 -3.84
CA ALA A 44 -9.03 -15.95 -2.57
C ALA A 44 -8.68 -16.98 -1.47
N ASP A 45 -7.53 -16.80 -0.83
CA ASP A 45 -7.22 -17.18 0.54
C ASP A 45 -6.22 -16.13 1.07
N LEU A 46 -6.45 -15.63 2.29
CA LEU A 46 -5.59 -14.75 3.13
C LEU A 46 -5.91 -13.25 3.17
N GLY A 47 -6.12 -12.78 4.40
CA GLY A 47 -5.72 -11.46 4.86
C GLY A 47 -6.78 -10.71 5.67
N GLN A 48 -6.56 -10.58 6.98
CA GLN A 48 -7.24 -9.55 7.78
C GLN A 48 -6.52 -8.21 7.57
N ARG A 49 -7.28 -7.14 7.31
CA ARG A 49 -6.76 -5.78 7.26
C ARG A 49 -6.84 -5.14 8.66
N PRO A 50 -5.82 -4.42 9.13
CA PRO A 50 -5.96 -3.64 10.34
C PRO A 50 -7.02 -2.54 10.17
N PRO A 51 -7.82 -2.24 11.20
CA PRO A 51 -8.84 -1.20 11.11
C PRO A 51 -8.20 0.18 10.85
N PRO A 52 -8.91 1.10 10.17
CA PRO A 52 -8.41 2.45 9.93
C PRO A 52 -8.20 3.20 11.26
N PRO A 53 -7.20 4.08 11.35
CA PRO A 53 -6.96 4.86 12.56
C PRO A 53 -8.10 5.85 12.82
N GLY A 54 -8.39 6.08 14.11
CA GLY A 54 -9.40 7.05 14.55
C GLY A 54 -9.03 8.51 14.19
N PRO A 55 -9.99 9.45 14.29
CA PRO A 55 -9.81 10.83 13.82
C PRO A 55 -8.62 11.58 14.45
N LEU A 56 -8.40 11.43 15.75
CA LEU A 56 -7.29 12.08 16.47
C LEU A 56 -5.92 11.58 15.98
N GLU A 57 -5.78 10.26 15.80
CA GLU A 57 -4.54 9.67 15.27
C GLU A 57 -4.29 10.09 13.82
N ARG A 58 -5.34 10.20 13.01
CA ARG A 58 -5.24 10.76 11.65
C ARG A 58 -4.70 12.19 11.66
N LEU A 59 -5.20 13.05 12.56
CA LEU A 59 -4.73 14.43 12.69
C LEU A 59 -3.26 14.51 13.12
N LYS A 60 -2.85 13.69 14.11
CA LYS A 60 -1.45 13.61 14.55
C LYS A 60 -0.53 13.19 13.40
N ARG A 61 -0.90 12.13 12.66
CA ARG A 61 -0.15 11.64 11.50
C ARG A 61 -0.01 12.71 10.42
N MET A 62 -1.08 13.45 10.12
CA MET A 62 -1.06 14.54 9.14
C MET A 62 -0.14 15.69 9.58
N ARG A 63 -0.15 16.07 10.87
CA ARG A 63 0.75 17.11 11.39
C ARG A 63 2.22 16.69 11.26
N ALA A 64 2.54 15.46 11.63
CA ALA A 64 3.89 14.92 11.49
C ALA A 64 4.35 14.89 10.03
N ALA A 65 3.48 14.47 9.09
CA ALA A 65 3.81 14.44 7.66
C ALA A 65 4.07 15.85 7.08
N LYS A 66 3.36 16.88 7.56
CA LYS A 66 3.63 18.27 7.17
C LYS A 66 5.00 18.74 7.67
N GLN A 67 5.34 18.43 8.92
CA GLN A 67 6.64 18.80 9.51
C GLN A 67 7.82 18.09 8.82
N ALA A 68 7.63 16.87 8.32
CA ALA A 68 8.67 16.15 7.59
C ALA A 68 9.14 16.89 6.31
N CYS A 69 8.31 17.78 5.76
CA CYS A 69 8.67 18.59 4.59
C CYS A 69 9.67 19.72 4.88
N ASP A 70 9.92 20.03 6.15
CA ASP A 70 10.81 21.11 6.58
C ASP A 70 12.23 20.61 6.87
N GLY A 71 12.45 19.28 6.79
CA GLY A 71 13.75 18.63 6.95
C GLY A 71 14.60 18.60 5.66
N PRO A 72 15.79 17.97 5.70
CA PRO A 72 16.62 17.79 4.52
C PRO A 72 15.90 16.93 3.48
N CYS A 73 15.92 17.36 2.22
CA CYS A 73 15.38 16.60 1.11
C CYS A 73 16.43 15.69 0.49
N GLU A 74 16.04 14.46 0.12
CA GLU A 74 16.84 13.58 -0.74
C GLU A 74 17.08 14.21 -2.12
N THR A 75 16.05 14.86 -2.65
CA THR A 75 16.08 15.67 -3.87
C THR A 75 15.04 16.79 -3.69
N PRO A 76 15.27 18.02 -4.18
CA PRO A 76 14.32 19.12 -3.97
C PRO A 76 12.90 18.77 -4.41
N PHE A 77 11.91 19.14 -3.59
CA PHE A 77 10.48 18.93 -3.89
C PHE A 77 10.13 19.43 -5.30
N GLY A 78 9.46 18.60 -6.10
CA GLY A 78 9.06 18.91 -7.47
C GLY A 78 10.16 18.79 -8.52
N ALA A 79 11.40 18.46 -8.14
CA ALA A 79 12.43 18.12 -9.11
C ALA A 79 12.07 16.82 -9.84
N ARG A 80 12.35 16.74 -11.13
CA ARG A 80 12.14 15.51 -11.91
C ARG A 80 13.12 14.43 -11.46
N ILE A 81 12.59 13.25 -11.13
CA ILE A 81 13.37 12.07 -10.71
C ILE A 81 13.36 10.94 -11.74
N GLY A 82 12.40 10.94 -12.67
CA GLY A 82 12.38 10.01 -13.79
C GLY A 82 11.22 10.25 -14.75
N ILE A 83 11.06 9.39 -15.74
CA ILE A 83 9.92 9.34 -16.66
C ILE A 83 9.69 7.88 -17.08
N ALA A 84 8.43 7.47 -17.17
CA ALA A 84 8.03 6.20 -17.77
C ALA A 84 6.80 6.42 -18.64
N ASP A 85 6.82 5.87 -19.86
CA ASP A 85 5.69 5.97 -20.79
C ASP A 85 5.15 7.40 -20.95
N GLY A 86 6.07 8.38 -21.07
CA GLY A 86 5.73 9.79 -21.22
C GLY A 86 5.23 10.51 -19.95
N VAL A 87 5.18 9.83 -18.80
CA VAL A 87 4.71 10.39 -17.52
C VAL A 87 5.89 10.66 -16.60
N GLU A 88 6.17 11.94 -16.33
CA GLU A 88 7.27 12.36 -15.47
C GLU A 88 6.98 12.07 -13.99
N ALA A 89 7.99 11.59 -13.26
CA ALA A 89 7.93 11.49 -11.81
C ALA A 89 8.70 12.63 -11.16
N ARG A 90 8.17 13.11 -10.04
CA ARG A 90 8.64 14.27 -9.29
C ARG A 90 8.98 13.86 -7.85
N SER A 91 10.03 14.46 -7.30
CA SER A 91 10.42 14.22 -5.91
C SER A 91 9.40 14.85 -4.96
N ASN A 92 9.03 14.10 -3.93
CA ASN A 92 8.25 14.58 -2.78
C ASN A 92 9.16 15.04 -1.63
N CYS A 93 10.45 15.32 -1.88
CA CYS A 93 11.48 15.63 -0.87
C CYS A 93 11.87 14.42 0.01
N THR A 94 10.91 13.84 0.73
CA THR A 94 11.06 12.63 1.55
C THR A 94 9.77 11.79 1.47
N SER A 95 9.86 10.49 1.76
CA SER A 95 8.73 9.53 1.76
C SER A 95 7.56 9.97 2.66
N THR A 96 7.85 10.72 3.72
CA THR A 96 6.90 11.10 4.76
C THR A 96 6.37 12.54 4.62
N CYS A 97 6.88 13.33 3.67
CA CYS A 97 6.44 14.70 3.46
C CYS A 97 5.02 14.76 2.88
N LEU A 98 4.20 15.69 3.37
CA LEU A 98 2.88 16.03 2.82
C LEU A 98 2.73 17.54 2.58
N ARG A 99 2.68 17.94 1.31
CA ARG A 99 2.29 19.30 0.88
C ARG A 99 0.92 19.27 0.21
N LEU A 100 -0.02 20.06 0.72
CA LEU A 100 -1.40 20.09 0.22
C LEU A 100 -1.54 20.99 -1.01
N ASP A 101 -0.80 20.64 -2.05
CA ASP A 101 -1.01 21.07 -3.43
C ASP A 101 -1.50 19.86 -4.21
N PHE A 102 -2.29 20.11 -5.25
CA PHE A 102 -2.97 19.05 -5.99
C PHE A 102 -2.62 19.14 -7.46
N SER A 103 -2.38 17.99 -8.07
CA SER A 103 -2.24 17.86 -9.52
C SER A 103 -3.58 17.64 -10.17
N PHE A 104 -3.79 18.32 -11.30
CA PHE A 104 -4.91 18.15 -12.21
C PHE A 104 -4.38 17.92 -13.61
N VAL A 105 -4.95 16.97 -14.34
CA VAL A 105 -4.48 16.49 -15.64
C VAL A 105 -5.58 16.70 -16.66
N ASP A 106 -5.27 17.35 -17.78
CA ASP A 106 -6.15 17.32 -18.95
C ASP A 106 -6.04 15.93 -19.60
N PRO A 107 -7.12 15.11 -19.66
CA PRO A 107 -7.04 13.77 -20.23
C PRO A 107 -6.74 13.77 -21.74
N SER A 108 -7.06 14.85 -22.45
CA SER A 108 -6.93 14.95 -23.91
C SER A 108 -5.53 15.40 -24.32
N SER A 109 -4.99 16.42 -23.66
CA SER A 109 -3.65 16.97 -23.98
C SER A 109 -2.55 16.38 -23.09
N GLY A 110 -2.93 15.83 -21.94
CA GLY A 110 -2.02 15.39 -20.90
C GLY A 110 -1.38 16.51 -20.09
N GLU A 111 -1.77 17.75 -20.33
CA GLU A 111 -1.30 18.92 -19.60
C GLU A 111 -1.51 18.78 -18.09
N ILE A 112 -0.51 19.13 -17.28
CA ILE A 112 -0.59 19.06 -15.83
C ILE A 112 -0.65 20.48 -15.26
N ARG A 113 -1.56 20.69 -14.31
CA ARG A 113 -1.70 21.91 -13.51
C ARG A 113 -1.59 21.56 -12.04
N VAL A 114 -0.76 22.30 -11.30
CA VAL A 114 -0.69 22.19 -9.83
C VAL A 114 -1.38 23.39 -9.21
N ALA A 115 -2.37 23.15 -8.35
CA ALA A 115 -3.14 24.20 -7.69
C ALA A 115 -3.75 23.72 -6.36
N LYS A 116 -4.22 24.65 -5.53
CA LYS A 116 -4.94 24.33 -4.27
C LYS A 116 -6.36 23.79 -4.50
N LYS A 117 -6.93 24.06 -5.68
CA LYS A 117 -8.27 23.64 -6.14
C LYS A 117 -8.21 23.49 -7.65
N SER A 118 -9.13 22.73 -8.24
CA SER A 118 -9.17 22.60 -9.70
C SER A 118 -9.39 23.97 -10.34
N PRO A 119 -8.50 24.41 -11.26
CA PRO A 119 -8.67 25.67 -11.96
C PRO A 119 -9.72 25.58 -13.08
N ASP A 120 -10.07 24.36 -13.50
CA ASP A 120 -11.01 24.07 -14.58
C ASP A 120 -11.57 22.65 -14.38
N PRO A 121 -12.61 22.47 -13.54
CA PRO A 121 -13.12 21.15 -13.16
C PRO A 121 -13.88 20.43 -14.27
N GLU A 122 -14.26 21.13 -15.35
CA GLU A 122 -14.94 20.52 -16.50
C GLU A 122 -13.93 19.88 -17.45
N ARG A 123 -12.72 20.44 -17.55
CA ARG A 123 -11.65 19.93 -18.43
C ARG A 123 -10.63 19.06 -17.70
N LEU A 124 -10.29 19.39 -16.45
CA LEU A 124 -9.16 18.80 -15.75
C LEU A 124 -9.60 17.75 -14.72
N GLU A 125 -8.96 16.60 -14.81
CA GLU A 125 -9.17 15.48 -13.90
C GLU A 125 -8.19 15.56 -12.72
N TYR A 126 -8.72 15.38 -11.51
CA TYR A 126 -7.89 15.32 -10.31
C TYR A 126 -6.99 14.09 -10.34
N ALA A 127 -5.68 14.29 -10.20
CA ALA A 127 -4.71 13.21 -10.11
C ALA A 127 -4.37 12.86 -8.66
N GLY A 128 -4.24 13.84 -7.77
CA GLY A 128 -3.86 13.57 -6.38
C GLY A 128 -3.12 14.71 -5.70
N VAL A 129 -2.66 14.46 -4.49
CA VAL A 129 -1.77 15.36 -3.75
C VAL A 129 -0.36 15.26 -4.32
N THR A 130 0.25 16.39 -4.69
CA THR A 130 1.63 16.42 -5.18
C THR A 130 2.62 16.05 -4.07
N TYR A 131 3.64 15.22 -4.27
CA TYR A 131 3.91 14.30 -5.38
C TYR A 131 3.85 12.89 -4.80
N GLN A 132 2.64 12.49 -4.41
CA GLN A 132 2.39 11.24 -3.68
C GLN A 132 2.25 10.06 -4.64
N CYS A 133 2.48 8.84 -4.15
CA CYS A 133 2.38 7.62 -4.95
C CYS A 133 1.01 7.45 -5.65
N VAL A 134 -0.08 7.80 -4.96
CA VAL A 134 -1.44 7.76 -5.51
C VAL A 134 -1.61 8.79 -6.64
N GLU A 135 -0.99 9.96 -6.52
CA GLU A 135 -1.03 11.00 -7.57
C GLU A 135 -0.38 10.49 -8.85
N TYR A 136 0.82 9.92 -8.74
CA TYR A 136 1.54 9.40 -9.89
C TYR A 136 0.79 8.25 -10.56
N ALA A 137 0.28 7.29 -9.77
CA ALA A 137 -0.46 6.15 -10.27
C ALA A 137 -1.73 6.58 -11.03
N ARG A 138 -2.52 7.50 -10.46
CA ARG A 138 -3.72 8.04 -11.11
C ARG A 138 -3.37 8.82 -12.37
N ARG A 139 -2.35 9.67 -12.32
CA ARG A 139 -1.87 10.43 -13.47
C ARG A 139 -1.39 9.54 -14.60
N TRP A 140 -0.70 8.44 -14.29
CA TRP A 140 -0.29 7.46 -15.30
C TRP A 140 -1.50 6.80 -15.96
N TRP A 141 -2.50 6.36 -15.18
CA TRP A 141 -3.74 5.79 -15.73
C TRP A 141 -4.50 6.79 -16.61
N ILE A 142 -4.60 8.06 -16.20
CA ILE A 142 -5.26 9.11 -17.00
C ILE A 142 -4.56 9.25 -18.35
N ARG A 143 -3.23 9.36 -18.33
CA ARG A 143 -2.42 9.62 -19.53
C ARG A 143 -2.34 8.42 -20.48
N ASN A 144 -2.23 7.20 -19.96
CA ASN A 144 -1.90 6.03 -20.77
C ASN A 144 -3.09 5.10 -21.02
N LEU A 145 -4.10 5.10 -20.14
CA LEU A 145 -5.26 4.23 -20.26
C LEU A 145 -6.56 5.00 -20.49
N SER A 146 -6.53 6.35 -20.41
CA SER A 146 -7.75 7.17 -20.35
C SER A 146 -8.69 6.69 -19.24
N LEU A 147 -8.12 6.32 -18.09
CA LEU A 147 -8.85 5.86 -16.90
C LEU A 147 -8.46 6.68 -15.68
N THR A 148 -9.37 6.79 -14.73
CA THR A 148 -9.08 7.22 -13.36
C THR A 148 -9.70 6.25 -12.36
N PHE A 149 -9.37 6.40 -11.09
CA PHE A 149 -9.95 5.60 -10.01
C PHE A 149 -10.37 6.49 -8.85
N GLY A 150 -11.33 6.01 -8.07
CA GLY A 150 -11.98 6.76 -7.00
C GLY A 150 -11.01 7.31 -5.96
N ASP A 151 -11.49 8.28 -5.18
CA ASP A 151 -10.72 8.83 -4.07
C ASP A 151 -10.51 7.77 -2.98
N VAL A 152 -9.28 7.71 -2.49
CA VAL A 152 -8.85 6.73 -1.50
C VAL A 152 -8.18 7.46 -0.33
N PRO A 153 -8.51 7.12 0.93
CA PRO A 153 -7.85 7.71 2.10
C PRO A 153 -6.36 7.33 2.20
N THR A 154 -6.01 6.12 1.76
CA THR A 154 -4.65 5.58 1.76
C THR A 154 -4.34 4.87 0.45
N ALA A 155 -3.06 4.68 0.11
CA ALA A 155 -2.67 3.96 -1.09
C ALA A 155 -3.13 2.49 -1.07
N ALA A 156 -3.13 1.87 0.11
CA ALA A 156 -3.63 0.50 0.29
C ALA A 156 -5.12 0.35 -0.05
N ASP A 157 -5.94 1.39 0.15
CA ASP A 157 -7.39 1.34 -0.11
C ASP A 157 -7.73 1.21 -1.61
N ILE A 158 -6.76 1.44 -2.51
CA ILE A 158 -6.91 1.14 -3.94
C ILE A 158 -7.26 -0.33 -4.16
N PHE A 159 -6.76 -1.23 -3.31
CA PHE A 159 -7.02 -2.66 -3.41
C PHE A 159 -8.52 -3.02 -3.33
N ASP A 160 -9.30 -2.21 -2.61
CA ASP A 160 -10.71 -2.47 -2.37
C ASP A 160 -11.63 -1.80 -3.41
N LEU A 161 -11.07 -1.00 -4.32
CA LEU A 161 -11.85 -0.39 -5.38
C LEU A 161 -12.39 -1.46 -6.32
N THR A 162 -13.71 -1.42 -6.53
CA THR A 162 -14.43 -2.34 -7.42
C THR A 162 -14.51 -1.84 -8.85
N GLN A 163 -14.36 -0.53 -9.05
CA GLN A 163 -14.46 0.11 -10.36
C GLN A 163 -13.54 1.34 -10.46
N GLY A 164 -12.99 1.55 -11.65
CA GLY A 164 -12.45 2.83 -12.11
C GLY A 164 -13.47 3.56 -12.97
N LEU A 165 -13.05 4.66 -13.60
CA LEU A 165 -13.87 5.48 -14.49
C LEU A 165 -13.11 5.72 -15.79
N ARG A 166 -13.76 5.52 -16.93
CA ARG A 166 -13.25 5.85 -18.27
C ARG A 166 -13.37 7.34 -18.55
N LEU A 167 -12.36 7.89 -19.21
CA LEU A 167 -12.28 9.30 -19.57
C LEU A 167 -12.27 9.46 -21.11
N PRO A 168 -12.95 10.49 -21.64
CA PRO A 168 -13.91 11.36 -20.96
C PRO A 168 -15.24 10.63 -20.64
N GLY A 169 -16.14 11.26 -19.87
CA GLY A 169 -17.51 10.76 -19.63
C GLY A 169 -17.72 9.98 -18.33
N ARG A 170 -16.64 9.48 -17.71
CA ARG A 170 -16.64 8.81 -16.40
C ARG A 170 -17.51 7.55 -16.34
N GLU A 171 -17.56 6.78 -17.43
CA GLU A 171 -18.25 5.48 -17.46
C GLU A 171 -17.53 4.49 -16.51
N PRO A 172 -18.25 3.76 -15.65
CA PRO A 172 -17.62 2.79 -14.76
C PRO A 172 -16.91 1.66 -15.52
N VAL A 173 -15.69 1.33 -15.07
CA VAL A 173 -14.91 0.18 -15.59
C VAL A 173 -14.62 -0.76 -14.42
N PRO A 174 -15.09 -2.02 -14.44
CA PRO A 174 -14.80 -2.97 -13.38
C PRO A 174 -13.30 -3.17 -13.16
N LEU A 175 -12.89 -3.28 -11.90
CA LEU A 175 -11.51 -3.58 -11.54
C LEU A 175 -11.40 -5.03 -11.09
N GLY A 176 -10.36 -5.70 -11.55
CA GLY A 176 -9.89 -6.98 -11.05
C GLY A 176 -8.69 -6.80 -10.14
N ARG A 177 -8.40 -7.82 -9.35
CA ARG A 177 -7.19 -7.87 -8.54
C ARG A 177 -6.70 -9.28 -8.36
N SER A 178 -5.39 -9.44 -8.31
CA SER A 178 -4.74 -10.72 -8.04
C SER A 178 -4.02 -10.63 -6.70
N LEU A 179 -4.36 -11.52 -5.77
CA LEU A 179 -3.70 -11.60 -4.47
C LEU A 179 -2.26 -12.07 -4.64
N ASN A 180 -1.32 -11.42 -3.96
CA ASN A 180 0.08 -11.76 -4.07
C ASN A 180 0.35 -13.20 -3.61
N GLY A 181 1.01 -14.01 -4.43
CA GLY A 181 1.30 -15.42 -4.17
C GLY A 181 0.15 -16.38 -4.43
N ALA A 182 -1.07 -15.89 -4.61
CA ALA A 182 -2.24 -16.71 -4.88
C ALA A 182 -2.84 -16.49 -6.28
N GLY A 183 -2.67 -15.30 -6.86
CA GLY A 183 -3.22 -14.95 -8.17
C GLY A 183 -2.58 -15.71 -9.32
N LYS A 184 -3.41 -16.12 -10.29
CA LYS A 184 -3.03 -16.79 -11.53
C LYS A 184 -2.76 -15.83 -12.69
N ARG A 185 -3.30 -14.61 -12.67
CA ARG A 185 -3.02 -13.60 -13.71
C ARG A 185 -1.72 -12.88 -13.40
N ALA A 186 -0.66 -13.11 -14.17
CA ALA A 186 0.60 -12.39 -14.01
C ALA A 186 0.41 -10.86 -14.06
N PRO A 187 1.24 -10.06 -13.35
CA PRO A 187 1.26 -8.62 -13.51
C PRO A 187 1.52 -8.24 -14.97
N LYS A 188 0.88 -7.16 -15.43
CA LYS A 188 1.03 -6.59 -16.77
C LYS A 188 1.32 -5.10 -16.66
N ARG A 189 1.92 -4.54 -17.72
CA ARG A 189 2.10 -3.09 -17.84
C ARG A 189 0.76 -2.36 -17.63
N GLY A 190 0.76 -1.34 -16.78
CA GLY A 190 -0.42 -0.58 -16.37
C GLY A 190 -1.13 -1.10 -15.13
N ASP A 191 -0.84 -2.31 -14.66
CA ASP A 191 -1.35 -2.77 -13.37
C ASP A 191 -0.77 -1.93 -12.22
N LEU A 192 -1.54 -1.78 -11.15
CA LEU A 192 -1.13 -1.10 -9.93
C LEU A 192 -0.71 -2.13 -8.89
N VAL A 193 0.59 -2.18 -8.55
CA VAL A 193 1.09 -2.97 -7.42
C VAL A 193 0.77 -2.24 -6.13
N ILE A 194 0.01 -2.91 -5.25
CA ILE A 194 -0.46 -2.32 -4.00
C ILE A 194 0.29 -2.94 -2.82
N TYR A 195 0.78 -2.06 -1.95
CA TYR A 195 1.43 -2.42 -0.70
C TYR A 195 0.50 -2.18 0.49
N GLY A 196 0.58 -3.09 1.46
CA GLY A 196 -0.20 -3.01 2.68
C GLY A 196 0.33 -1.94 3.62
N PRO A 197 -0.55 -1.37 4.46
CA PRO A 197 -0.12 -0.38 5.43
C PRO A 197 0.57 -1.06 6.62
N ASP A 198 1.58 -0.41 7.18
CA ASP A 198 2.12 -0.70 8.52
C ASP A 198 1.87 0.52 9.42
N PRO A 199 0.86 0.48 10.31
CA PRO A 199 0.52 1.61 11.16
C PRO A 199 1.62 2.04 12.13
N THR A 200 2.63 1.20 12.37
CA THR A 200 3.75 1.46 13.28
C THR A 200 4.95 2.10 12.58
N ASP A 201 5.01 1.98 11.25
CA ASP A 201 6.08 2.53 10.42
C ASP A 201 5.65 3.86 9.78
N PRO A 202 6.37 4.97 10.03
CA PRO A 202 6.12 6.27 9.43
C PRO A 202 6.00 6.29 7.90
N GLU A 203 6.79 5.49 7.18
CA GLU A 203 6.84 5.45 5.71
C GLU A 203 5.71 4.59 5.15
N TRP A 204 5.45 3.46 5.81
CA TRP A 204 4.47 2.47 5.36
C TRP A 204 3.06 2.67 5.90
N ARG A 205 2.81 3.68 6.76
CA ARG A 205 1.51 3.88 7.45
C ARG A 205 0.27 3.98 6.56
N PHE A 206 0.44 4.31 5.28
CA PHE A 206 -0.64 4.44 4.30
C PHE A 206 -0.58 3.37 3.20
N GLY A 207 0.34 2.40 3.33
CA GLY A 207 0.73 1.53 2.23
C GLY A 207 1.37 2.32 1.11
N HIS A 208 1.43 1.73 -0.07
CA HIS A 208 2.04 2.33 -1.24
C HIS A 208 1.42 1.79 -2.53
N VAL A 209 1.57 2.53 -3.62
CA VAL A 209 1.16 2.09 -4.95
C VAL A 209 2.25 2.41 -5.98
N ALA A 210 2.52 1.45 -6.86
CA ALA A 210 3.44 1.62 -7.98
C ALA A 210 2.80 1.10 -9.27
N VAL A 211 3.13 1.70 -10.40
CA VAL A 211 2.65 1.26 -11.71
C VAL A 211 3.64 0.28 -12.31
N VAL A 212 3.15 -0.87 -12.77
CA VAL A 212 3.97 -1.80 -13.57
C VAL A 212 4.25 -1.18 -14.93
N VAL A 213 5.52 -1.00 -15.27
CA VAL A 213 5.96 -0.46 -16.57
C VAL A 213 6.79 -1.46 -17.37
N GLY A 214 7.23 -2.57 -16.77
CA GLY A 214 7.92 -3.64 -17.48
C GLY A 214 7.72 -4.98 -16.76
N VAL A 215 7.67 -6.07 -17.51
CA VAL A 215 7.49 -7.42 -16.96
C VAL A 215 8.33 -8.39 -17.77
N ASN A 216 9.13 -9.20 -17.10
CA ASN A 216 9.85 -10.31 -17.73
C ASN A 216 9.72 -11.56 -16.85
N PRO A 217 8.72 -12.42 -17.11
CA PRO A 217 8.52 -13.64 -16.32
C PRO A 217 9.68 -14.63 -16.48
N GLY A 218 10.29 -14.70 -17.68
CA GLY A 218 11.42 -15.60 -17.95
C GLY A 218 12.67 -15.24 -17.16
N GLN A 219 12.88 -13.95 -16.88
CA GLN A 219 13.96 -13.46 -16.01
C GLN A 219 13.51 -13.21 -14.56
N GLY A 220 12.23 -13.44 -14.24
CA GLY A 220 11.69 -13.34 -12.89
C GLY A 220 11.69 -11.92 -12.31
N TRP A 221 11.27 -10.91 -13.09
CA TRP A 221 11.15 -9.55 -12.58
C TRP A 221 10.01 -8.71 -13.16
N VAL A 222 9.63 -7.66 -12.43
CA VAL A 222 8.81 -6.53 -12.89
C VAL A 222 9.52 -5.20 -12.64
N GLU A 223 9.30 -4.23 -13.52
CA GLU A 223 9.76 -2.85 -13.40
C GLU A 223 8.60 -1.96 -12.96
N LEU A 224 8.89 -1.08 -12.01
CA LEU A 224 7.92 -0.22 -11.35
C LEU A 224 8.26 1.25 -11.59
N ALA A 225 7.23 2.05 -11.86
CA ALA A 225 7.28 3.50 -11.92
C ALA A 225 6.38 4.07 -10.82
N GLU A 226 6.93 5.00 -10.04
CA GLU A 226 6.28 5.51 -8.84
C GLU A 226 6.89 6.83 -8.37
N GLU A 227 6.12 7.55 -7.55
CA GLU A 227 6.59 8.67 -6.73
C GLU A 227 6.50 8.28 -5.26
N ASN A 228 7.25 8.98 -4.42
CA ASN A 228 7.19 8.88 -2.95
C ASN A 228 7.51 7.50 -2.34
N TYR A 229 8.18 6.60 -3.08
CA TYR A 229 8.88 5.44 -2.49
C TYR A 229 10.31 5.86 -2.11
N ASP A 230 11.11 6.11 -3.15
CA ASP A 230 12.45 6.69 -3.05
C ASP A 230 12.42 8.04 -3.77
N ASN A 231 12.91 9.07 -3.09
CA ASN A 231 12.87 10.46 -3.58
C ASN A 231 14.13 10.86 -4.34
N ARG A 232 15.09 9.94 -4.53
CA ARG A 232 16.27 10.08 -5.38
C ARG A 232 15.92 9.85 -6.85
N ARG A 233 16.88 10.12 -7.76
CA ARG A 233 16.72 9.80 -9.19
C ARG A 233 16.45 8.32 -9.37
N TRP A 234 15.51 8.01 -10.24
CA TRP A 234 15.17 6.66 -10.63
C TRP A 234 16.38 5.90 -11.16
N ARG A 235 16.40 4.59 -10.94
CA ARG A 235 17.49 3.72 -11.41
C ARG A 235 17.69 3.80 -12.91
N ASN A 236 16.59 3.77 -13.66
CA ASN A 236 16.60 4.13 -15.06
C ASN A 236 15.74 5.39 -15.23
N PRO A 237 16.36 6.59 -15.29
CA PRO A 237 15.63 7.85 -15.36
C PRO A 237 14.69 8.00 -16.56
N GLN A 238 14.79 7.12 -17.57
CA GLN A 238 13.96 7.14 -18.78
C GLN A 238 13.01 5.95 -18.89
N ALA A 239 12.93 5.06 -17.89
CA ALA A 239 12.08 3.87 -17.99
C ALA A 239 11.40 3.45 -16.69
N TYR A 240 12.11 3.36 -15.57
CA TYR A 240 11.56 2.80 -14.33
C TYR A 240 12.32 3.27 -13.08
N ALA A 241 11.60 3.36 -11.97
CA ALA A 241 12.15 3.68 -10.66
C ALA A 241 13.02 2.54 -10.13
N ARG A 242 12.43 1.34 -10.09
CA ARG A 242 13.07 0.13 -9.57
C ARG A 242 12.55 -1.13 -10.27
N ARG A 243 13.25 -2.23 -10.04
CA ARG A 243 12.90 -3.55 -10.54
C ARG A 243 12.82 -4.50 -9.34
N ILE A 244 11.74 -5.28 -9.25
CA ILE A 244 11.52 -6.23 -8.15
C ILE A 244 11.33 -7.65 -8.69
N ARG A 245 11.47 -8.64 -7.82
CA ARG A 245 11.40 -10.05 -8.19
C ARG A 245 9.97 -10.52 -8.41
N LEU A 246 9.81 -11.32 -9.45
CA LEU A 246 8.59 -12.04 -9.82
C LEU A 246 8.88 -13.53 -9.85
N PHE A 247 8.04 -14.31 -9.17
CA PHE A 247 8.09 -15.76 -9.18
C PHE A 247 6.78 -16.33 -9.71
N ALA A 248 6.88 -17.40 -10.49
CA ALA A 248 5.74 -18.23 -10.86
C ALA A 248 5.90 -19.58 -10.16
N VAL A 249 5.02 -19.89 -9.20
CA VAL A 249 5.04 -21.13 -8.42
C VAL A 249 3.70 -21.83 -8.61
N GLY A 250 3.69 -23.00 -9.24
CA GLY A 250 2.46 -23.76 -9.47
C GLY A 250 1.39 -22.99 -10.26
N GLY A 251 1.81 -22.12 -11.19
CA GLY A 251 0.90 -21.27 -11.98
C GLY A 251 0.35 -20.04 -11.24
N ARG A 252 0.86 -19.75 -10.04
CA ARG A 252 0.53 -18.56 -9.25
C ARG A 252 1.72 -17.61 -9.21
N TYR A 253 1.45 -16.32 -9.15
CA TYR A 253 2.48 -15.29 -9.22
C TYR A 253 2.72 -14.64 -7.86
N THR A 254 3.99 -14.50 -7.49
CA THR A 254 4.43 -13.80 -6.28
C THR A 254 5.37 -12.67 -6.66
N LEU A 255 5.03 -11.46 -6.26
CA LEU A 255 5.93 -10.31 -6.23
C LEU A 255 6.58 -10.21 -4.86
N ILE A 256 7.88 -9.99 -4.84
CA ILE A 256 8.64 -9.70 -3.63
C ILE A 256 9.40 -8.41 -3.89
N ASP A 257 9.26 -7.43 -2.99
CA ASP A 257 9.97 -6.15 -3.06
C ASP A 257 11.46 -6.31 -2.71
N VAL A 258 12.17 -7.03 -3.58
CA VAL A 258 13.59 -7.29 -3.51
C VAL A 258 14.10 -7.15 -4.93
N GLU A 259 15.22 -6.46 -5.08
CA GLU A 259 15.88 -6.29 -6.38
C GLU A 259 16.39 -7.64 -6.92
N PRO A 260 16.37 -7.88 -8.24
CA PRO A 260 17.06 -9.01 -8.85
C PRO A 260 18.53 -9.09 -8.43
N GLY A 261 18.97 -10.27 -7.99
CA GLY A 261 20.33 -10.49 -7.47
C GLY A 261 20.51 -10.16 -5.98
N ARG A 262 19.47 -9.67 -5.30
CA ARG A 262 19.45 -9.46 -3.84
C ARG A 262 18.54 -10.48 -3.14
N THR A 263 18.74 -10.60 -1.85
CA THR A 263 17.96 -11.49 -0.95
C THR A 263 17.18 -10.72 0.12
N GLN A 264 17.39 -9.41 0.24
CA GLN A 264 16.79 -8.55 1.24
C GLN A 264 16.49 -7.17 0.63
N SER A 265 15.50 -6.49 1.21
CA SER A 265 15.19 -5.09 0.98
C SER A 265 14.80 -4.48 2.33
N PRO A 266 15.73 -3.79 3.01
CA PRO A 266 15.50 -3.32 4.38
C PRO A 266 14.34 -2.33 4.48
N ASP A 267 14.13 -1.55 3.42
CA ASP A 267 13.08 -0.53 3.34
C ASP A 267 11.81 -1.05 2.62
N GLY A 268 11.81 -2.33 2.21
CA GLY A 268 10.76 -2.92 1.39
C GLY A 268 9.48 -3.24 2.16
N GLY A 269 8.34 -2.89 1.59
CA GLY A 269 7.03 -3.13 2.21
C GLY A 269 6.38 -4.45 1.79
N ARG A 270 5.29 -4.81 2.49
CA ARG A 270 4.49 -6.00 2.16
C ARG A 270 3.56 -5.73 0.97
N ILE A 271 3.72 -6.48 -0.12
CA ILE A 271 2.85 -6.40 -1.29
C ILE A 271 1.56 -7.20 -1.05
N LEU A 272 0.40 -6.55 -1.19
CA LEU A 272 -0.93 -7.20 -1.13
C LEU A 272 -1.27 -7.93 -2.44
N GLY A 273 -0.91 -7.35 -3.57
CA GLY A 273 -1.24 -7.86 -4.90
C GLY A 273 -1.17 -6.75 -5.95
N TRP A 274 -1.85 -6.97 -7.07
CA TRP A 274 -2.00 -5.96 -8.12
C TRP A 274 -3.45 -5.78 -8.54
N VAL A 275 -3.83 -4.53 -8.80
CA VAL A 275 -5.15 -4.10 -9.27
C VAL A 275 -5.06 -3.69 -10.73
N TYR A 276 -6.07 -4.02 -11.51
CA TYR A 276 -6.09 -3.76 -12.95
C TYR A 276 -7.52 -3.53 -13.45
N PRO A 277 -7.72 -2.70 -14.49
CA PRO A 277 -9.01 -2.67 -15.18
C PRO A 277 -9.28 -4.04 -15.81
N LEU A 278 -10.52 -4.51 -15.69
CA LEU A 278 -11.01 -5.61 -16.49
C LEU A 278 -11.36 -5.05 -17.85
N ASP A 279 -10.55 -5.41 -18.85
CA ASP A 279 -10.93 -5.18 -20.23
C ASP A 279 -12.17 -6.05 -20.54
N GLU A 280 -13.15 -5.45 -21.21
CA GLU A 280 -14.22 -6.17 -21.93
C GLU A 280 -13.74 -6.71 -23.29
N ARG A 281 -12.42 -6.76 -23.52
CA ARG A 281 -11.82 -7.18 -24.80
C ARG A 281 -11.34 -8.62 -24.77
#